data_AF-S4W5K2-F1
#
_entry.id   AF-S4W5K2-F1
#
_cell.length_a   1.000
_cell.length_b   1.000
_cell.length_c   1.000
_cell.angle_alpha   90.00
_cell.angle_beta   90.00
_cell.angle_gamma   90.00
#
_symmetry.space_group_name_H-M   'P 1'
#
loop_
_entity.id
_entity.type
_entity.pdbx_description
1 polymer ?
#
loop_
_entity_poly.entity_id
_entity_poly.type
_entity_poly.pdbx_seq_one_letter_code
_entity_poly.pdbx_strand_id
1 'polypeptide(L)'
;MKKNIIKDKSFDFAIRIVKLYQYLTTEKNEYVLSKQLLRSGTSVGAMVRESEHAESKADFIHKLAIAQKESNETLYWLELLNRTDYLKVSEFESINNDVTEIIKLLTSIIITTKKG
;
A
#
# COMPACT_ATOMS: atom_id res chain seq x y z
N MET A 1 -23.06 -9.81 3.54
CA MET A 1 -21.65 -9.76 3.99
C MET A 1 -21.24 -8.31 4.10
N LYS A 2 -20.67 -7.87 5.23
CA LYS A 2 -20.12 -6.50 5.35
C LYS A 2 -18.99 -6.35 4.32
N LYS A 3 -19.08 -5.33 3.46
CA LYS A 3 -18.06 -5.04 2.44
C LYS A 3 -16.75 -4.70 3.17
N ASN A 4 -15.69 -5.49 2.95
CA ASN A 4 -14.39 -5.24 3.54
C ASN A 4 -13.66 -4.18 2.69
N ILE A 5 -13.98 -2.90 2.94
CA ILE A 5 -13.50 -1.77 2.13
C ILE A 5 -11.97 -1.75 2.01
N ILE A 6 -11.24 -2.10 3.06
CA ILE A 6 -9.78 -2.10 3.03
C ILE A 6 -9.22 -3.20 2.13
N LYS A 7 -9.89 -4.35 2.04
CA LYS A 7 -9.51 -5.44 1.13
C LYS A 7 -9.61 -5.01 -0.33
N ASP A 8 -10.76 -4.44 -0.71
CA ASP A 8 -11.00 -4.00 -2.08
C ASP A 8 -9.98 -2.91 -2.47
N LYS A 9 -9.85 -1.87 -1.63
CA LYS A 9 -8.93 -0.75 -1.89
C LYS A 9 -7.46 -1.17 -1.94
N SER A 10 -7.01 -2.03 -1.03
CA SER A 10 -5.62 -2.51 -1.04
C SER A 10 -5.31 -3.39 -2.25
N PHE A 11 -6.29 -4.14 -2.77
CA PHE A 11 -6.13 -4.93 -3.98
C PHE A 11 -6.08 -4.05 -5.23
N ASP A 12 -7.00 -3.08 -5.35
CA ASP A 12 -6.99 -2.11 -6.44
C ASP A 12 -5.69 -1.29 -6.45
N PHE A 13 -5.20 -0.88 -5.28
CA PHE A 13 -3.91 -0.23 -5.12
C PHE A 13 -2.74 -1.11 -5.57
N ALA A 14 -2.73 -2.40 -5.22
CA ALA A 14 -1.71 -3.33 -5.69
C ALA A 14 -1.68 -3.43 -7.23
N ILE A 15 -2.83 -3.43 -7.89
CA ILE A 15 -2.91 -3.38 -9.37
C ILE A 15 -2.27 -2.10 -9.90
N ARG A 16 -2.54 -0.95 -9.28
CA ARG A 16 -1.92 0.33 -9.67
C ARG A 16 -0.40 0.31 -9.49
N ILE A 17 0.10 -0.28 -8.41
CA ILE A 17 1.54 -0.43 -8.16
C ILE A 17 2.20 -1.32 -9.22
N VAL A 18 1.57 -2.43 -9.62
CA VAL A 18 2.07 -3.28 -10.71
C VAL A 18 2.15 -2.51 -12.03
N LYS A 19 1.11 -1.74 -12.36
CA LYS A 19 1.11 -0.89 -13.56
C LYS A 19 2.17 0.20 -13.50
N LEU A 20 2.39 0.81 -12.33
CA LEU A 20 3.43 1.81 -12.15
C LEU A 20 4.83 1.20 -12.28
N TYR A 21 5.04 -0.01 -11.74
CA TYR A 21 6.30 -0.74 -11.94
C TYR A 21 6.58 -1.00 -13.43
N GLN A 22 5.57 -1.43 -14.19
CA GLN A 22 5.69 -1.61 -15.63
C GLN A 22 6.07 -0.29 -16.31
N TYR A 23 5.39 0.81 -16.00
CA TYR A 23 5.71 2.12 -16.54
C TYR A 23 7.14 2.58 -16.23
N LEU A 24 7.58 2.44 -14.97
CA LEU A 24 8.94 2.82 -14.56
C LEU A 24 10.01 2.00 -15.28
N THR A 25 9.75 0.71 -15.50
CA THR A 25 10.73 -0.18 -16.15
C THR A 25 10.74 -0.02 -17.68
N THR A 26 9.59 0.15 -18.33
CA THR A 26 9.51 0.23 -19.81
C THR A 26 9.74 1.64 -20.34
N GLU A 27 9.17 2.65 -19.69
CA GLU A 27 9.22 4.03 -20.20
C GLU A 27 10.34 4.85 -19.58
N LYS A 28 10.70 4.55 -18.33
CA LYS A 28 11.71 5.32 -17.57
C LYS A 28 13.05 4.61 -17.39
N ASN A 29 13.14 3.33 -17.75
CA ASN A 29 14.33 2.50 -17.53
C ASN A 29 14.82 2.52 -16.08
N GLU A 30 13.90 2.55 -15.12
CA GLU A 30 14.20 2.51 -13.68
C GLU A 30 13.86 1.13 -13.11
N TYR A 31 14.84 0.48 -12.47
CA TYR A 31 14.76 -0.94 -12.10
C TYR A 31 14.96 -1.22 -10.62
N VAL A 32 15.50 -0.27 -9.86
CA VAL A 32 15.92 -0.46 -8.46
C VAL A 32 14.83 0.03 -7.53
N LEU A 33 14.43 1.30 -7.66
CA LEU A 33 13.39 1.91 -6.84
C LEU A 33 12.02 1.30 -7.16
N SER A 34 11.75 1.05 -8.43
CA SER A 34 10.53 0.42 -8.95
C SER A 34 10.34 -0.97 -8.34
N LYS A 35 11.42 -1.73 -8.16
CA LYS A 35 11.36 -3.04 -7.50
C LYS A 35 11.06 -2.94 -6.00
N GLN A 36 11.62 -1.93 -5.31
CA GLN A 36 11.31 -1.70 -3.89
C GLN A 36 9.85 -1.24 -3.71
N LEU A 37 9.38 -0.35 -4.58
CA LEU A 37 8.00 0.10 -4.64
C LEU A 37 7.04 -1.06 -4.92
N LEU A 38 7.36 -1.91 -5.90
CA LEU A 38 6.54 -3.07 -6.24
C LEU A 38 6.37 -4.00 -5.04
N ARG A 39 7.47 -4.31 -4.34
CA ARG A 39 7.47 -5.19 -3.16
C ARG A 39 6.63 -4.60 -2.04
N SER A 40 6.88 -3.35 -1.66
CA SER A 40 6.17 -2.70 -0.54
C SER A 40 4.69 -2.48 -0.87
N GLY A 41 4.38 -1.93 -2.05
CA GLY A 41 3.01 -1.59 -2.43
C GLY A 41 2.10 -2.80 -2.62
N THR A 42 2.61 -3.93 -3.11
CA THR A 42 1.82 -5.17 -3.22
C THR A 42 1.69 -5.93 -1.90
N SER A 43 2.68 -5.81 -1.00
CA SER A 43 2.64 -6.40 0.35
C SER A 43 1.48 -5.87 1.19
N VAL A 44 1.03 -4.64 0.97
CA VAL A 44 -0.12 -4.04 1.68
C VAL A 44 -1.37 -4.92 1.55
N GLY A 45 -1.77 -5.25 0.31
CA GLY A 45 -2.94 -6.10 0.05
C GLY A 45 -2.74 -7.54 0.51
N ALA A 46 -1.51 -8.06 0.43
CA ALA A 46 -1.18 -9.39 0.93
C ALA A 46 -1.39 -9.50 2.46
N MET A 47 -0.87 -8.54 3.23
CA MET A 47 -1.03 -8.49 4.69
C MET A 47 -2.48 -8.25 5.11
N VAL A 48 -3.25 -7.46 4.35
CA VAL A 48 -4.69 -7.31 4.57
C VAL A 48 -5.41 -8.66 4.38
N ARG A 49 -5.09 -9.44 3.34
CA ARG A 49 -5.67 -10.78 3.16
C ARG A 49 -5.26 -11.76 4.27
N GLU A 50 -4.00 -11.73 4.70
CA GLU A 50 -3.55 -12.56 5.82
C GLU A 50 -4.32 -12.23 7.10
N SER A 51 -4.59 -10.95 7.36
CA SER A 51 -5.37 -10.55 8.53
C SER A 51 -6.78 -11.17 8.54
N GLU A 52 -7.41 -11.41 7.40
CA GLU A 52 -8.74 -12.05 7.35
C GLU A 52 -8.75 -13.48 7.91
N HIS A 53 -7.58 -14.13 7.97
CA HIS A 53 -7.39 -15.48 8.47
C HIS A 53 -6.61 -15.49 9.79
N ALA A 54 -6.53 -14.36 10.49
CA ALA A 54 -5.80 -14.25 11.74
C ALA A 54 -6.36 -15.17 12.82
N GLU A 55 -5.46 -15.79 13.58
CA GLU A 55 -5.82 -16.78 14.62
C GLU A 55 -6.27 -16.10 15.94
N SER A 56 -6.00 -14.81 16.10
CA SER A 56 -6.39 -14.02 17.26
C SER A 56 -6.54 -12.55 16.94
N LYS A 57 -7.17 -11.78 17.84
CA LYS A 57 -7.22 -10.31 17.74
C LYS A 57 -5.82 -9.67 17.69
N ALA A 58 -4.87 -10.22 18.45
CA ALA A 58 -3.49 -9.72 18.49
C ALA A 58 -2.78 -9.96 17.16
N ASP A 59 -2.95 -11.15 16.58
CA ASP A 59 -2.41 -11.49 15.25
C ASP A 59 -3.06 -10.63 14.16
N PHE A 60 -4.38 -10.43 14.20
CA PHE A 60 -5.09 -9.54 13.29
C PHE A 60 -4.50 -8.12 13.29
N ILE A 61 -4.31 -7.54 14.48
CA ILE A 61 -3.69 -6.22 14.65
C ILE A 61 -2.24 -6.23 14.14
N HIS A 62 -1.48 -7.27 14.42
CA HIS A 62 -0.09 -7.39 13.98
C HIS A 62 0.02 -7.39 12.45
N LYS A 63 -0.79 -8.20 11.75
CA LYS A 63 -0.82 -8.24 10.28
C LYS A 63 -1.21 -6.89 9.67
N LEU A 64 -2.23 -6.23 10.22
CA LEU A 64 -2.60 -4.88 9.75
C LEU A 64 -1.53 -3.82 10.06
N ALA A 65 -0.79 -3.96 11.16
CA ALA A 65 0.33 -3.07 11.46
C ALA A 65 1.49 -3.26 10.47
N ILE A 66 1.74 -4.50 10.01
CA ILE A 66 2.68 -4.75 8.91
C ILE A 66 2.17 -4.09 7.63
N ALA A 67 0.90 -4.26 7.27
CA ALA A 67 0.30 -3.58 6.10
C ALA A 67 0.49 -2.05 6.17
N GLN A 68 0.34 -1.46 7.36
CA GLN A 68 0.55 -0.04 7.59
C GLN A 68 2.03 0.36 7.42
N LYS A 69 2.97 -0.45 7.91
CA LYS A 69 4.41 -0.24 7.70
C LYS A 69 4.74 -0.26 6.20
N GLU A 70 4.28 -1.26 5.47
CA GLU A 70 4.50 -1.38 4.03
C GLU A 70 3.86 -0.22 3.25
N SER A 71 2.71 0.30 3.70
CA SER A 71 2.08 1.49 3.13
C SER A 71 2.96 2.74 3.28
N ASN A 72 3.60 2.93 4.45
CA ASN A 72 4.52 4.05 4.68
C ASN A 72 5.82 3.89 3.88
N GLU A 73 6.35 2.68 3.74
CA GLU A 73 7.50 2.42 2.86
C GLU A 73 7.16 2.73 1.39
N THR A 74 5.96 2.34 0.95
CA THR A 74 5.45 2.66 -0.40
C THR A 74 5.37 4.17 -0.61
N LEU A 75 4.87 4.91 0.38
CA LEU A 75 4.79 6.38 0.34
C LEU A 75 6.17 7.01 0.15
N TYR A 76 7.17 6.56 0.91
CA TYR A 76 8.55 7.03 0.77
C TYR A 76 9.10 6.83 -0.65
N TRP A 77 8.86 5.67 -1.25
CA TRP A 77 9.30 5.41 -2.63
C TRP A 77 8.58 6.29 -3.66
N LEU A 78 7.29 6.53 -3.49
CA LEU A 78 6.53 7.45 -4.35
C LEU A 78 7.06 8.89 -4.26
N GLU A 79 7.35 9.37 -3.05
CA GLU A 79 7.95 10.68 -2.84
C GLU A 79 9.33 10.78 -3.48
N LEU A 80 10.18 9.76 -3.30
CA LEU A 80 11.51 9.74 -3.90
C LEU A 80 11.44 9.75 -5.43
N LEU A 81 10.57 8.94 -6.04
CA LEU A 81 10.38 8.89 -7.49
C LEU A 81 9.85 10.22 -8.06
N ASN A 82 8.96 10.91 -7.34
CA ASN A 82 8.50 12.24 -7.73
C ASN A 82 9.64 13.28 -7.63
N ARG A 83 10.38 13.28 -6.52
CA ARG A 83 11.46 14.23 -6.27
C ARG A 83 12.71 14.02 -7.15
N THR A 84 12.77 12.90 -7.86
CA THR A 84 13.83 12.54 -8.81
C THR A 84 13.31 12.49 -10.26
N ASP A 85 12.18 13.13 -10.53
CA ASP A 85 11.60 13.34 -11.87
C ASP A 85 11.18 12.06 -12.63
N TYR A 86 11.09 10.92 -11.94
CA TYR A 86 10.52 9.69 -12.50
C TYR A 86 9.01 9.77 -12.64
N LEU A 87 8.35 10.48 -11.73
CA LEU A 87 6.91 10.72 -11.73
C LEU A 87 6.62 12.22 -11.83
N LYS A 88 5.62 12.57 -12.64
CA LYS A 88 5.03 13.90 -12.60
C LYS A 88 4.23 14.07 -11.32
N VAL A 89 4.05 15.33 -10.90
CA VAL A 89 3.23 15.67 -9.73
C VAL A 89 1.84 15.04 -9.78
N SER A 90 1.17 15.07 -10.94
CA SER A 90 -0.16 14.47 -11.09
C SER A 90 -0.18 12.94 -10.98
N GLU A 91 0.86 12.26 -11.48
CA GLU A 91 1.02 10.80 -11.38
C GLU A 91 1.29 10.41 -9.92
N PHE A 92 2.18 11.16 -9.24
CA PHE A 92 2.45 11.02 -7.81
C PHE A 92 1.19 11.24 -6.98
N GLU A 93 0.52 12.39 -7.09
CA GLU A 93 -0.66 12.73 -6.29
C GLU A 93 -1.76 11.69 -6.44
N SER A 94 -1.97 11.19 -7.66
CA SER A 94 -2.99 10.18 -7.92
C SER A 94 -2.77 8.88 -7.15
N ILE A 95 -1.53 8.41 -7.03
CA ILE A 95 -1.20 7.16 -6.32
C ILE A 95 -1.00 7.41 -4.81
N ASN A 96 -0.46 8.58 -4.47
CA ASN A 96 -0.28 9.04 -3.10
C ASN A 96 -1.61 9.14 -2.34
N ASN A 97 -2.66 9.62 -3.01
CA ASN A 97 -3.99 9.71 -2.41
C ASN A 97 -4.54 8.33 -2.01
N ASP A 98 -4.34 7.31 -2.85
CA ASP A 98 -4.77 5.93 -2.57
C ASP A 98 -4.05 5.35 -1.35
N VAL A 99 -2.71 5.46 -1.29
CA VAL A 99 -1.94 4.92 -0.16
C VAL A 99 -2.25 5.67 1.13
N THR A 100 -2.46 6.99 1.06
CA THR A 100 -2.86 7.80 2.22
C THR A 100 -4.24 7.40 2.75
N GLU A 101 -5.20 7.12 1.86
CA GLU A 101 -6.52 6.61 2.24
C GLU A 101 -6.41 5.24 2.92
N ILE A 102 -5.60 4.33 2.35
CA ILE A 102 -5.32 3.01 2.94
C ILE A 102 -4.72 3.15 4.33
N ILE A 103 -3.73 4.02 4.54
CA ILE A 103 -3.12 4.27 5.86
C ILE A 103 -4.18 4.72 6.87
N LYS A 104 -5.07 5.65 6.49
CA LYS A 104 -6.15 6.13 7.37
C LYS A 104 -7.12 5.01 7.76
N LEU A 105 -7.49 4.16 6.80
CA LEU A 105 -8.36 3.01 7.03
C LEU A 105 -7.70 1.98 7.96
N LEU A 106 -6.45 1.58 7.68
CA LEU A 106 -5.68 0.67 8.52
C LEU A 106 -5.56 1.20 9.95
N THR A 107 -5.21 2.48 10.10
CA THR A 107 -5.10 3.14 11.42
C THR A 107 -6.41 3.05 12.19
N SER A 108 -7.53 3.37 11.52
CA SER A 108 -8.85 3.37 12.14
C SER A 108 -9.27 1.97 12.58
N ILE A 109 -9.02 0.95 11.76
CA ILE A 109 -9.33 -0.46 12.06
C ILE A 109 -8.49 -0.93 13.25
N ILE A 110 -7.18 -0.66 13.26
CA ILE A 110 -6.28 -1.05 14.36
C ILE A 110 -6.71 -0.41 15.67
N ILE A 111 -6.97 0.91 15.69
CA ILE A 111 -7.37 1.62 16.91
C ILE A 111 -8.71 1.10 17.43
N THR A 112 -9.68 0.87 16.54
CA THR A 112 -11.01 0.37 16.94
C THR A 112 -10.91 -1.04 17.50
N THR A 113 -10.10 -1.90 16.90
CA THR A 113 -9.90 -3.29 17.35
C THR A 113 -9.16 -3.37 18.69
N LYS A 114 -8.26 -2.42 18.98
CA LYS A 114 -7.59 -2.35 20.30
C LYS A 114 -8.53 -1.93 21.43
N LYS A 115 -9.61 -1.21 21.13
CA LYS A 115 -10.56 -0.69 22.11
C LYS A 115 -11.70 -1.66 22.46
N GLY A 116 -11.95 -2.67 21.62
CA GLY A 116 -13.05 -3.64 21.79
C GLY A 116 -12.57 -5.08 21.89
#